data_AF-A0A7X7GZM7-F1
#
_entry.id   AF-A0A7X7GZM7-F1
#
_cell.length_a   1.000
_cell.length_b   1.000
_cell.length_c   1.000
_cell.angle_alpha   90.00
_cell.angle_beta   90.00
_cell.angle_gamma   90.00
#
_symmetry.space_group_name_H-M   'P 1'
#
loop_
_entity.id
_entity.type
_entity.pdbx_description
1 polymer ?
#
loop_
_entity_poly.entity_id
_entity_poly.type
_entity_poly.pdbx_seq_one_letter_code
_entity_poly.pdbx_strand_id
1 'polypeptide(L)'
;MKKAHITNLIIILFMYVFAYVLNIILKSYDINIFFTVNLENYVKLIIALVSYLVLLVPTVIYSAVVIFNKFIAHKRKVKLHLSRYLLIITSLIISYLFLLFDVAYYFYFGSIILLYIIYFVSLYVQDHFFIQKQQSPTVKVNQEVVEKFLELLGGKDNVININYEQSRLRVEFKDVKKLKLDELKNLGAKGAFVAGNKLQAVIGSNASELENAINAYLSRLN
;
A
#
# COMPACT_ATOMS: atom_id res chain seq x y z
N MET A 1 -2.01 13.26 11.70
CA MET A 1 -0.68 13.05 11.07
C MET A 1 0.42 13.95 11.67
N LYS A 2 0.17 15.22 12.05
CA LYS A 2 1.19 16.14 12.63
C LYS A 2 1.95 15.64 13.88
N LYS A 3 1.26 15.04 14.87
CA LYS A 3 1.91 14.52 16.10
C LYS A 3 2.96 13.42 15.84
N ALA A 4 2.75 12.58 14.82
CA ALA A 4 3.68 11.47 14.52
C ALA A 4 5.01 11.95 13.91
N HIS A 5 4.98 13.03 13.14
CA HIS A 5 6.20 13.63 12.58
C HIS A 5 7.07 14.24 13.68
N ILE A 6 6.47 14.88 14.68
CA ILE A 6 7.18 15.48 15.81
C ILE A 6 7.87 14.40 16.67
N THR A 7 7.17 13.31 16.97
CA THR A 7 7.76 12.20 17.76
C THR A 7 8.95 11.57 17.04
N ASN A 8 8.85 11.38 15.72
CA ASN A 8 9.97 10.84 14.93
C ASN A 8 11.16 11.80 14.87
N LEU A 9 10.91 13.11 14.75
CA LEU A 9 11.96 14.14 14.78
C LEU A 9 12.71 14.13 16.12
N ILE A 10 11.98 13.99 17.23
CA ILE A 10 12.56 13.92 18.58
C ILE A 10 13.42 12.66 18.75
N ILE A 11 12.99 11.51 18.22
CA ILE A 11 13.77 10.26 18.27
C ILE A 11 15.07 10.42 17.47
N ILE A 12 15.02 11.04 16.29
CA ILE A 12 16.20 11.30 15.46
C ILE A 12 17.18 12.23 16.19
N LEU A 13 16.67 13.32 16.79
CA LEU A 13 17.49 14.26 17.55
C LEU A 13 18.15 13.57 18.75
N PHE A 14 17.41 12.73 19.46
CA PHE A 14 17.93 11.96 20.59
C PHE A 14 19.02 10.98 20.17
N MET A 15 18.82 10.23 19.08
CA MET A 15 19.84 9.32 18.54
C MET A 15 21.10 10.07 18.12
N TYR A 16 20.97 11.26 17.53
CA TYR A 16 22.10 12.11 17.16
C TYR A 16 22.90 12.57 18.37
N VAL A 17 22.22 13.11 19.40
CA VAL A 17 22.88 13.57 20.64
C VAL A 17 23.54 12.39 21.36
N PHE A 18 22.87 11.24 21.44
CA PHE A 18 23.41 10.05 22.06
C PHE A 18 24.67 9.54 21.36
N ALA A 19 24.65 9.46 20.02
CA ALA A 19 25.82 9.05 19.24
C ALA A 19 27.00 10.04 19.38
N TYR A 20 26.70 11.34 19.42
CA TYR A 20 27.71 12.39 19.63
C TYR A 20 28.37 12.28 21.01
N VAL A 21 27.56 12.15 22.07
CA VAL A 21 28.05 12.00 23.45
C VAL A 21 28.83 10.70 23.62
N LEU A 22 28.35 9.60 23.04
CA LEU A 22 29.04 8.32 23.07
C LEU A 22 30.42 8.40 22.39
N ASN A 23 30.52 9.12 21.26
CA ASN A 23 31.78 9.34 20.57
C ASN A 23 32.77 10.15 21.43
N ILE A 24 32.31 11.22 22.09
CA ILE A 24 33.17 12.02 23.00
C ILE A 24 33.67 11.15 24.17
N ILE A 25 32.78 10.35 24.77
CA ILE A 25 33.15 9.45 25.87
C ILE A 25 34.17 8.42 25.40
N LEU A 26 33.94 7.76 24.26
CA LEU A 26 34.88 6.78 23.70
C LEU A 26 36.25 7.40 23.42
N LYS A 27 36.29 8.63 22.88
CA LYS A 27 37.53 9.39 22.66
C LYS A 27 38.25 9.78 23.96
N SER A 28 37.50 10.06 25.02
CA SER A 28 38.06 10.47 26.32
C SER A 28 38.73 9.34 27.10
N TYR A 29 38.36 8.08 26.84
CA TYR A 29 38.94 6.90 27.49
C TYR A 29 40.04 6.22 26.66
N ASP A 30 40.42 6.79 25.51
CA ASP A 30 41.34 6.17 24.55
C ASP A 30 40.90 4.74 24.13
N ILE A 31 39.61 4.44 24.31
CA ILE A 31 38.98 3.18 23.89
C ILE A 31 38.70 3.33 22.41
N ASN A 32 39.74 3.09 21.64
CA ASN A 32 39.62 2.82 20.24
C ASN A 32 38.95 1.44 20.09
N ILE A 33 37.66 1.41 19.76
CA ILE A 33 37.01 0.19 19.23
C ILE A 33 37.52 -0.01 17.79
N PHE A 34 38.83 -0.11 17.63
CA PHE A 34 39.44 -0.55 16.38
C PHE A 34 39.46 -2.07 16.43
N PHE A 35 38.47 -2.70 15.78
CA PHE A 35 38.87 -3.85 14.97
C PHE A 35 39.66 -3.26 13.79
N THR A 36 40.95 -3.00 13.99
CA THR A 36 41.87 -2.47 12.98
C THR A 36 42.07 -3.54 11.91
N VAL A 37 41.08 -3.70 11.02
CA VAL A 37 41.36 -4.26 9.71
C VAL A 37 42.14 -3.17 8.97
N ASN A 38 43.44 -3.40 8.81
CA ASN A 38 44.36 -2.45 8.17
C ASN A 38 44.09 -2.42 6.66
N LEU A 39 43.01 -1.75 6.27
CA LEU A 39 42.57 -1.57 4.89
C LEU A 39 42.74 -0.11 4.50
N GLU A 40 43.04 0.14 3.22
CA GLU A 40 43.05 1.49 2.68
C GLU A 40 41.70 2.17 2.86
N ASN A 41 41.70 3.49 3.08
CA ASN A 41 40.48 4.26 3.40
C ASN A 41 39.39 4.11 2.33
N TYR A 42 39.78 3.98 1.04
CA TYR A 42 38.82 3.77 -0.03
C TYR A 42 38.13 2.40 0.07
N VAL A 43 38.85 1.36 0.50
CA VAL A 43 38.32 -0.01 0.66
C VAL A 43 37.32 -0.05 1.81
N LYS A 44 37.61 0.63 2.93
CA LYS A 44 36.69 0.78 4.05
C LYS A 44 35.37 1.46 3.63
N LEU A 45 35.47 2.52 2.82
CA LEU A 45 34.30 3.22 2.28
C LEU A 45 33.46 2.31 1.37
N ILE A 46 34.10 1.56 0.46
CA ILE A 46 33.41 0.63 -0.44
C ILE A 46 32.68 -0.45 0.36
N ILE A 47 33.33 -1.07 1.34
CA ILE A 47 32.72 -2.09 2.19
C ILE A 47 31.51 -1.53 2.96
N ALA A 48 31.64 -0.31 3.49
CA ALA A 48 30.54 0.36 4.18
C ALA A 48 29.34 0.66 3.24
N LEU A 49 29.60 1.08 2.00
CA LEU A 49 28.56 1.31 0.99
C LEU A 49 27.88 0.00 0.54
N VAL A 50 28.66 -1.05 0.31
CA VAL A 50 28.13 -2.35 -0.10
C VAL A 50 27.28 -2.97 1.00
N SER A 51 27.74 -2.92 2.25
CA SER A 51 26.97 -3.41 3.40
C SER A 51 25.67 -2.61 3.60
N TYR A 52 25.68 -1.30 3.39
CA TYR A 52 24.48 -0.47 3.35
C TYR A 52 23.48 -0.94 2.27
N LEU A 53 23.94 -1.15 1.03
CA LEU A 53 23.07 -1.57 -0.07
C LEU A 53 22.48 -2.98 0.14
N VAL A 54 23.29 -3.94 0.59
CA VAL A 54 22.89 -5.35 0.67
C VAL A 54 22.02 -5.64 1.89
N LEU A 55 22.35 -5.09 3.05
CA LEU A 55 21.63 -5.41 4.29
C LEU A 55 20.42 -4.50 4.50
N LEU A 56 20.54 -3.23 4.11
CA LEU A 56 19.64 -2.21 4.59
C LEU A 56 18.45 -1.97 3.67
N VAL A 57 18.74 -1.74 2.39
CA VAL A 57 17.68 -1.45 1.40
C VAL A 57 16.63 -2.57 1.38
N PRO A 58 16.99 -3.87 1.36
CA PRO A 58 16.01 -4.96 1.42
C PRO A 58 15.22 -4.98 2.73
N THR A 59 15.87 -4.72 3.87
CA THR A 59 15.19 -4.75 5.17
C THR A 59 14.17 -3.61 5.31
N VAL A 60 14.49 -2.42 4.79
CA VAL A 60 13.54 -1.29 4.78
C VAL A 60 12.37 -1.56 3.84
N ILE A 61 12.63 -2.09 2.65
CA ILE A 61 11.55 -2.50 1.73
C ILE A 61 10.67 -3.58 2.37
N TYR A 62 11.27 -4.60 2.99
CA TYR A 62 10.55 -5.65 3.71
C TYR A 62 9.69 -5.07 4.84
N SER A 63 10.26 -4.16 5.63
CA SER A 63 9.51 -3.48 6.70
C SER A 63 8.29 -2.73 6.15
N ALA A 64 8.44 -2.05 5.01
CA ALA A 64 7.36 -1.35 4.33
C ALA A 64 6.29 -2.33 3.83
N VAL A 65 6.68 -3.44 3.20
CA VAL A 65 5.75 -4.51 2.75
C VAL A 65 4.95 -5.08 3.93
N VAL A 66 5.60 -5.41 5.04
CA VAL A 66 4.93 -5.96 6.22
C VAL A 66 3.88 -4.98 6.76
N ILE A 67 4.21 -3.70 6.81
CA ILE A 67 3.28 -2.65 7.26
C ILE A 67 2.11 -2.51 6.31
N PHE A 68 2.42 -2.47 5.02
CA PHE A 68 1.43 -2.31 3.99
C PHE A 68 0.39 -3.44 4.08
N ASN A 69 0.86 -4.69 4.10
CA ASN A 69 0.01 -5.86 4.17
C ASN A 69 -0.78 -5.94 5.50
N LYS A 70 -0.14 -5.67 6.65
CA LYS A 70 -0.82 -5.75 7.95
C LYS A 70 -1.81 -4.62 8.19
N PHE A 71 -1.56 -3.41 7.69
CA PHE A 71 -2.27 -2.21 8.14
C PHE A 71 -2.94 -1.43 7.02
N ILE A 72 -2.24 -1.19 5.91
CA ILE A 72 -2.81 -0.39 4.81
C ILE A 72 -3.81 -1.22 4.01
N ALA A 73 -3.47 -2.48 3.72
CA ALA A 73 -4.36 -3.40 3.03
C ALA A 73 -5.54 -3.88 3.89
N HIS A 74 -5.38 -3.96 5.22
CA HIS A 74 -6.34 -4.67 6.09
C HIS A 74 -7.24 -3.78 6.97
N LYS A 75 -6.83 -2.58 7.41
CA LYS A 75 -7.68 -1.60 8.12
C LYS A 75 -6.90 -0.32 8.47
N ARG A 76 -7.35 0.84 7.96
CA ARG A 76 -6.79 2.20 8.19
C ARG A 76 -6.70 2.69 9.66
N LYS A 77 -6.90 1.85 10.69
CA LYS A 77 -7.16 2.29 12.09
C LYS A 77 -6.12 1.88 13.17
N VAL A 78 -4.96 1.30 12.86
CA VAL A 78 -4.04 0.79 13.92
C VAL A 78 -2.65 1.45 13.91
N LYS A 79 -2.08 1.63 15.11
CA LYS A 79 -0.78 2.27 15.38
C LYS A 79 0.41 1.39 14.95
N LEU A 80 1.33 1.97 14.18
CA LEU A 80 2.53 1.33 13.61
C LEU A 80 3.67 1.12 14.63
N HIS A 81 3.50 0.28 15.64
CA HIS A 81 4.58 0.09 16.64
C HIS A 81 5.72 -0.79 16.13
N LEU A 82 5.43 -1.97 15.56
CA LEU A 82 6.44 -2.99 15.22
C LEU A 82 7.45 -2.54 14.16
N SER A 83 6.99 -1.82 13.14
CA SER A 83 7.86 -1.34 12.08
C SER A 83 8.79 -0.22 12.50
N ARG A 84 8.37 0.62 13.44
CA ARG A 84 9.21 1.66 14.01
C ARG A 84 10.39 1.04 14.75
N TYR A 85 10.14 -0.01 15.52
CA TYR A 85 11.21 -0.76 16.19
C TYR A 85 12.17 -1.37 15.16
N LEU A 86 11.66 -1.98 14.08
CA LEU A 86 12.52 -2.57 13.05
C LEU A 86 13.41 -1.53 12.35
N LEU A 87 12.87 -0.34 12.01
CA LEU A 87 13.63 0.78 11.45
C LEU A 87 14.67 1.35 12.41
N ILE A 88 14.35 1.44 13.71
CA ILE A 88 15.29 1.91 14.73
C ILE A 88 16.43 0.90 14.91
N ILE A 89 16.10 -0.39 14.98
CA ILE A 89 17.09 -1.47 15.12
C ILE A 89 18.04 -1.49 13.91
N THR A 90 17.52 -1.39 12.68
CA THR A 90 18.38 -1.32 11.48
C THR A 90 19.24 -0.07 11.46
N SER A 91 18.69 1.10 11.82
CA SER A 91 19.46 2.35 11.94
C SER A 91 20.61 2.24 12.96
N LEU A 92 20.37 1.59 14.10
CA LEU A 92 21.40 1.33 15.13
C LEU A 92 22.49 0.38 14.64
N ILE A 93 22.13 -0.73 13.98
CA ILE A 93 23.10 -1.69 13.43
C ILE A 93 24.03 -1.00 12.41
N ILE A 94 23.49 -0.10 11.59
CA ILE A 94 24.28 0.63 10.60
C ILE A 94 25.13 1.72 11.23
N SER A 95 24.63 2.41 12.27
CA SER A 95 25.45 3.31 13.07
C SER A 95 26.69 2.59 13.59
N TYR A 96 26.50 1.37 14.09
CA TYR A 96 27.58 0.52 14.57
C TYR A 96 28.54 0.10 13.44
N LEU A 97 28.02 -0.34 12.28
CA LEU A 97 28.86 -0.69 11.12
C LEU A 97 29.70 0.49 10.61
N PHE A 98 29.10 1.68 10.47
CA PHE A 98 29.85 2.87 10.05
C PHE A 98 30.92 3.29 11.06
N LEU A 99 30.66 3.09 12.36
CA LEU A 99 31.64 3.32 13.42
C LEU A 99 32.79 2.31 13.37
N LEU A 100 32.53 1.03 13.03
CA LEU A 100 33.59 0.02 12.83
C LEU A 100 34.55 0.36 11.69
N PHE A 101 34.07 1.05 10.65
CA PHE A 101 34.87 1.39 9.47
C PHE A 101 35.44 2.81 9.48
N ASP A 102 35.27 3.56 10.58
CA ASP A 102 35.74 4.94 10.74
C ASP A 102 35.30 5.88 9.60
N VAL A 103 34.04 5.72 9.17
CA VAL A 103 33.47 6.52 8.08
C VAL A 103 32.97 7.85 8.63
N ALA A 104 33.16 8.93 7.87
CA ALA A 104 32.80 10.28 8.31
C ALA A 104 31.30 10.43 8.66
N TYR A 105 31.00 11.18 9.72
CA TYR A 105 29.68 11.27 10.35
C TYR A 105 28.55 11.76 9.40
N TYR A 106 28.86 12.53 8.37
CA TYR A 106 27.87 13.02 7.42
C TYR A 106 27.33 11.91 6.51
N PHE A 107 28.14 10.87 6.24
CA PHE A 107 27.66 9.67 5.54
C PHE A 107 26.65 8.91 6.40
N TYR A 108 26.89 8.82 7.72
CA TYR A 108 25.93 8.25 8.65
C TYR A 108 24.59 9.00 8.63
N PHE A 109 24.63 10.33 8.73
CA PHE A 109 23.43 11.16 8.71
C PHE A 109 22.67 11.08 7.37
N GLY A 110 23.40 11.16 6.25
CA GLY A 110 22.85 11.01 4.91
C GLY A 110 22.20 9.65 4.71
N SER A 111 22.80 8.59 5.25
CA SER A 111 22.25 7.24 5.19
C SER A 111 20.90 7.14 5.88
N ILE A 112 20.73 7.71 7.08
CA ILE A 112 19.46 7.68 7.82
C ILE A 112 18.36 8.42 7.06
N ILE A 113 18.67 9.61 6.53
CA ILE A 113 17.69 10.38 5.74
C ILE A 113 17.25 9.58 4.52
N LEU A 114 18.21 9.00 3.78
CA LEU A 114 17.93 8.18 2.61
C LEU A 114 17.01 7.00 2.94
N LEU A 115 17.17 6.37 4.11
CA LEU A 115 16.30 5.27 4.55
C LEU A 115 14.87 5.70 4.80
N TYR A 116 14.67 6.84 5.45
CA TYR A 116 13.33 7.36 5.65
C TYR A 116 12.67 7.68 4.31
N ILE A 117 13.42 8.25 3.36
CA ILE A 117 12.92 8.49 2.00
C ILE A 117 12.52 7.17 1.32
N ILE A 118 13.40 6.18 1.29
CA ILE A 118 13.14 4.87 0.67
C ILE A 118 11.91 4.20 1.31
N TYR A 119 11.81 4.25 2.64
CA TYR A 119 10.68 3.69 3.38
C TYR A 119 9.34 4.35 2.98
N PHE A 120 9.28 5.68 2.93
CA PHE A 120 8.06 6.41 2.55
C PHE A 120 7.70 6.18 1.08
N VAL A 121 8.68 6.19 0.19
CA VAL A 121 8.48 5.89 -1.24
C VAL A 121 7.96 4.46 -1.41
N SER A 122 8.54 3.49 -0.70
CA SER A 122 8.09 2.09 -0.75
C SER A 122 6.63 1.93 -0.32
N LEU A 123 6.22 2.61 0.76
CA LEU A 123 4.81 2.63 1.19
C LEU A 123 3.89 3.28 0.15
N TYR A 124 4.30 4.41 -0.43
CA TYR A 124 3.52 5.11 -1.46
C TYR A 124 3.31 4.24 -2.70
N VAL A 125 4.38 3.60 -3.19
CA VAL A 125 4.33 2.70 -4.34
C VAL A 125 3.37 1.53 -4.08
N GLN A 126 3.46 0.90 -2.91
CA GLN A 126 2.58 -0.21 -2.56
C GLN A 126 1.11 0.21 -2.43
N ASP A 127 0.83 1.39 -1.86
CA ASP A 127 -0.52 1.95 -1.79
C ASP A 127 -1.09 2.23 -3.18
N HIS A 128 -0.29 2.82 -4.07
CA HIS A 128 -0.70 3.07 -5.45
C HIS A 128 -1.01 1.77 -6.21
N PHE A 129 -0.16 0.74 -6.07
CA PHE A 129 -0.42 -0.58 -6.68
C PHE A 129 -1.65 -1.27 -6.09
N PHE A 130 -1.91 -1.11 -4.81
CA PHE A 130 -3.08 -1.70 -4.16
C PHE A 130 -4.39 -1.01 -4.56
N ILE A 131 -4.39 0.32 -4.64
CA ILE A 131 -5.55 1.08 -5.15
C ILE A 131 -5.85 0.68 -6.59
N GLN A 132 -4.82 0.54 -7.43
CA GLN A 132 -4.99 0.06 -8.81
C GLN A 132 -5.57 -1.36 -8.87
N LYS A 133 -5.07 -2.30 -8.04
CA LYS A 133 -5.63 -3.66 -7.98
C LYS A 133 -7.10 -3.71 -7.53
N GLN A 134 -7.60 -2.72 -6.80
CA GLN A 134 -9.00 -2.61 -6.40
C GLN A 134 -9.91 -1.93 -7.45
N GLN A 135 -9.32 -1.29 -8.44
CA GLN A 135 -10.05 -0.75 -9.58
C GLN A 135 -10.26 -1.89 -10.58
N SER A 136 -11.42 -2.56 -10.49
CA SER A 136 -11.90 -3.43 -11.56
C SER A 136 -11.99 -2.64 -12.88
N PRO A 137 -11.82 -3.29 -14.04
CA PRO A 137 -11.85 -2.61 -15.34
C PRO A 137 -13.11 -1.76 -15.44
N THR A 138 -12.94 -0.49 -15.77
CA THR A 138 -14.05 0.42 -16.10
C THR A 138 -14.84 -0.22 -17.23
N VAL A 139 -16.05 -0.68 -16.93
CA VAL A 139 -16.99 -1.19 -17.93
C VAL A 139 -17.30 -0.03 -18.86
N LYS A 140 -16.79 -0.08 -20.10
CA LYS A 140 -17.25 0.83 -21.14
C LYS A 140 -18.69 0.45 -21.44
N VAL A 141 -19.63 1.30 -21.04
CA VAL A 141 -21.05 1.08 -21.28
C VAL A 141 -21.30 1.24 -22.79
N ASN A 142 -21.42 0.13 -23.50
CA ASN A 142 -21.87 0.06 -24.90
C ASN A 142 -23.13 -0.81 -24.97
N GLN A 143 -23.84 -0.78 -26.11
CA GLN A 143 -25.07 -1.57 -26.26
C GLN A 143 -24.85 -3.07 -26.05
N GLU A 144 -23.75 -3.64 -26.55
CA GLU A 144 -23.44 -5.07 -26.38
C GLU A 144 -23.26 -5.49 -24.92
N VAL A 145 -22.65 -4.63 -24.09
CA VAL A 145 -22.49 -4.86 -22.66
C VAL A 145 -23.85 -4.77 -21.96
N VAL A 146 -24.70 -3.82 -22.34
CA VAL A 146 -26.07 -3.70 -21.79
C VAL A 146 -26.90 -4.94 -22.11
N GLU A 147 -26.82 -5.44 -23.34
CA GLU A 147 -27.51 -6.66 -23.78
C GLU A 147 -27.05 -7.88 -23.01
N LYS A 148 -25.72 -8.12 -22.96
CA LYS A 148 -25.15 -9.21 -22.16
C LYS A 148 -25.51 -9.08 -20.69
N PHE A 149 -25.50 -7.87 -20.14
CA PHE A 149 -25.88 -7.65 -18.75
C PHE A 149 -27.34 -8.06 -18.50
N LEU A 150 -28.26 -7.67 -19.37
CA LEU A 150 -29.67 -8.07 -19.31
C LEU A 150 -29.87 -9.59 -19.48
N GLU A 151 -29.13 -10.23 -20.37
CA GLU A 151 -29.15 -11.70 -20.52
C GLU A 151 -28.74 -12.40 -19.22
N LEU A 152 -27.68 -11.92 -18.57
CA LEU A 152 -27.22 -12.47 -17.29
C LEU A 152 -28.21 -12.27 -16.14
N LEU A 153 -29.03 -11.22 -16.21
CA LEU A 153 -30.13 -10.97 -15.29
C LEU A 153 -31.35 -11.89 -15.54
N GLY A 154 -31.29 -12.76 -16.56
CA GLY A 154 -32.37 -13.67 -16.93
C GLY A 154 -33.30 -13.12 -18.02
N GLY A 155 -32.85 -12.10 -18.75
CA GLY A 155 -33.59 -11.45 -19.83
C GLY A 155 -34.50 -10.31 -19.35
N LYS A 156 -35.00 -9.50 -20.30
CA LYS A 156 -35.85 -8.33 -20.03
C LYS A 156 -37.08 -8.66 -19.19
N ASP A 157 -37.70 -9.81 -19.44
CA ASP A 157 -38.96 -10.19 -18.80
C ASP A 157 -38.79 -10.57 -17.34
N ASN A 158 -37.55 -10.86 -16.92
CA ASN A 158 -37.21 -11.22 -15.56
C ASN A 158 -36.95 -10.00 -14.66
N VAL A 159 -36.66 -8.84 -15.26
CA VAL A 159 -36.37 -7.59 -14.54
C VAL A 159 -37.69 -6.86 -14.25
N ILE A 160 -37.93 -6.54 -12.97
CA ILE A 160 -39.10 -5.75 -12.53
C ILE A 160 -38.72 -4.27 -12.46
N ASN A 161 -37.61 -3.98 -11.81
CA ASN A 161 -37.14 -2.60 -11.62
C ASN A 161 -35.62 -2.56 -11.46
N ILE A 162 -35.00 -1.48 -11.94
CA ILE A 162 -33.55 -1.22 -11.84
C ILE A 162 -33.35 0.22 -11.36
N ASN A 163 -32.72 0.36 -10.21
CA ASN A 163 -32.35 1.66 -9.65
C ASN A 163 -30.88 1.67 -9.25
N TYR A 164 -30.26 2.84 -9.28
CA TYR A 164 -28.91 3.06 -8.79
C TYR A 164 -28.91 3.79 -7.43
N GLU A 165 -28.04 3.37 -6.50
CA GLU A 165 -27.72 4.12 -5.29
C GLU A 165 -26.21 4.05 -5.03
N GLN A 166 -25.53 5.21 -5.03
CA GLN A 166 -24.10 5.37 -4.70
C GLN A 166 -23.19 4.22 -5.18
N SER A 167 -22.56 4.16 -6.33
CA SER A 167 -21.79 2.98 -6.79
C SER A 167 -22.47 1.59 -6.84
N ARG A 168 -23.72 1.40 -6.37
CA ARG A 168 -24.44 0.12 -6.39
C ARG A 168 -25.67 0.14 -7.28
N LEU A 169 -25.83 -0.88 -8.10
CA LEU A 169 -27.04 -1.16 -8.87
C LEU A 169 -27.94 -2.09 -8.06
N ARG A 170 -29.21 -1.70 -7.89
CA ARG A 170 -30.26 -2.52 -7.28
C ARG A 170 -31.20 -2.99 -8.37
N VAL A 171 -31.39 -4.30 -8.46
CA VAL A 171 -32.27 -4.91 -9.44
C VAL A 171 -33.27 -5.80 -8.72
N GLU A 172 -34.54 -5.65 -9.05
CA GLU A 172 -35.62 -6.53 -8.58
C GLU A 172 -36.02 -7.49 -9.69
N PHE A 173 -36.18 -8.78 -9.36
CA PHE A 173 -36.50 -9.83 -10.33
C PHE A 173 -37.81 -10.54 -10.05
N LYS A 174 -38.36 -11.15 -11.10
CA LYS A 174 -39.45 -12.13 -10.98
C LYS A 174 -38.94 -13.48 -10.49
N ASP A 175 -37.84 -13.98 -11.08
CA ASP A 175 -37.22 -15.25 -10.73
C ASP A 175 -35.69 -15.14 -10.65
N VAL A 176 -35.16 -15.32 -9.45
CA VAL A 176 -33.73 -15.26 -9.14
C VAL A 176 -32.97 -16.44 -9.72
N LYS A 177 -33.63 -17.57 -10.01
CA LYS A 177 -32.96 -18.77 -10.54
C LYS A 177 -32.39 -18.55 -11.94
N LYS A 178 -32.90 -17.57 -12.67
CA LYS A 178 -32.41 -17.17 -13.99
C LYS A 178 -31.18 -16.27 -13.93
N LEU A 179 -30.79 -15.80 -12.74
CA LEU A 179 -29.65 -14.92 -12.55
C LEU A 179 -28.34 -15.70 -12.59
N LYS A 180 -27.42 -15.27 -13.46
CA LYS A 180 -26.06 -15.81 -13.54
C LYS A 180 -25.08 -14.93 -12.76
N LEU A 181 -25.06 -15.10 -11.44
CA LEU A 181 -24.29 -14.25 -10.51
C LEU A 181 -22.78 -14.22 -10.80
N ASP A 182 -22.20 -15.37 -11.16
CA ASP A 182 -20.75 -15.47 -11.36
C ASP A 182 -20.29 -14.83 -12.68
N GLU A 183 -21.09 -14.96 -13.73
CA GLU A 183 -20.84 -14.26 -15.00
C GLU A 183 -21.01 -12.73 -14.84
N LEU A 184 -21.90 -12.29 -13.93
CA LEU A 184 -22.17 -10.87 -13.68
C LEU A 184 -21.01 -10.16 -12.97
N LYS A 185 -20.26 -10.89 -12.13
CA LYS A 185 -18.98 -10.41 -11.56
C LYS A 185 -17.93 -10.19 -12.65
N ASN A 186 -17.87 -11.08 -13.65
CA ASN A 186 -16.93 -10.99 -14.77
C ASN A 186 -17.23 -9.81 -15.71
N LEU A 187 -18.51 -9.41 -15.82
CA LEU A 187 -18.95 -8.25 -16.59
C LEU A 187 -18.70 -6.90 -15.91
N GLY A 188 -18.07 -6.90 -14.72
CA GLY A 188 -17.54 -5.70 -14.07
C GLY A 188 -18.15 -5.34 -12.73
N ALA A 189 -18.99 -6.20 -12.14
CA ALA A 189 -19.42 -6.03 -10.75
C ALA A 189 -18.28 -6.38 -9.78
N LYS A 190 -17.82 -5.40 -8.98
CA LYS A 190 -16.85 -5.55 -7.89
C LYS A 190 -17.31 -6.50 -6.79
N GLY A 191 -18.63 -6.68 -6.69
CA GLY A 191 -19.29 -7.60 -5.80
C GLY A 191 -20.76 -7.63 -6.11
N ALA A 192 -21.40 -8.78 -5.91
CA ALA A 192 -22.82 -8.96 -6.21
C ALA A 192 -23.42 -9.85 -5.12
N PHE A 193 -24.49 -9.38 -4.49
CA PHE A 193 -25.19 -10.09 -3.42
C PHE A 193 -26.67 -10.16 -3.71
N VAL A 194 -27.27 -11.33 -3.43
CA VAL A 194 -28.68 -11.60 -3.69
C VAL A 194 -29.40 -11.79 -2.36
N ALA A 195 -30.50 -11.08 -2.17
CA ALA A 195 -31.36 -11.16 -0.99
C ALA A 195 -32.81 -11.35 -1.43
N GLY A 196 -33.32 -12.59 -1.33
CA GLY A 196 -34.61 -12.94 -1.92
C GLY A 196 -34.61 -12.60 -3.42
N ASN A 197 -35.63 -11.88 -3.88
CA ASN A 197 -35.78 -11.46 -5.28
C ASN A 197 -35.05 -10.16 -5.67
N LYS A 198 -34.05 -9.74 -4.89
CA LYS A 198 -33.30 -8.50 -5.14
C LYS A 198 -31.81 -8.79 -5.28
N LEU A 199 -31.17 -8.19 -6.29
CA LEU A 199 -29.72 -8.15 -6.45
C LEU A 199 -29.22 -6.77 -6.07
N GLN A 200 -28.14 -6.73 -5.29
CA GLN A 200 -27.30 -5.56 -5.12
C GLN A 200 -25.93 -5.85 -5.74
N ALA A 201 -25.62 -5.18 -6.84
CA ALA A 201 -24.33 -5.29 -7.52
C ALA A 201 -23.54 -3.99 -7.35
N VAL A 202 -22.31 -4.08 -6.83
CA VAL A 202 -21.38 -2.97 -6.71
C VAL A 202 -20.69 -2.79 -8.06
N ILE A 203 -21.14 -1.83 -8.86
CA ILE A 203 -20.59 -1.56 -10.21
C ILE A 203 -19.48 -0.51 -10.15
N GLY A 204 -19.55 0.46 -9.23
CA GLY A 204 -18.58 1.56 -9.15
C GLY A 204 -19.08 2.85 -9.79
N SER A 205 -18.18 3.67 -10.33
CA SER A 205 -18.48 4.99 -10.91
C SER A 205 -19.50 4.95 -12.05
N ASN A 206 -19.52 3.86 -12.83
CA ASN A 206 -20.32 3.75 -14.06
C ASN A 206 -21.73 3.21 -13.79
N ALA A 207 -22.11 3.03 -12.53
CA ALA A 207 -23.38 2.44 -12.14
C ALA A 207 -24.59 3.28 -12.58
N SER A 208 -24.46 4.62 -12.57
CA SER A 208 -25.51 5.52 -13.08
C SER A 208 -25.63 5.48 -14.61
N GLU A 209 -24.50 5.42 -15.33
CA GLU A 209 -24.51 5.28 -16.79
C GLU A 209 -25.13 3.94 -17.22
N LEU A 210 -24.82 2.86 -16.49
CA LEU A 210 -25.35 1.53 -16.77
C LEU A 210 -26.87 1.46 -16.55
N GLU A 211 -27.38 2.05 -15.47
CA GLU A 211 -28.83 2.14 -15.20
C GLU A 211 -29.55 2.90 -16.32
N ASN A 212 -29.05 4.08 -16.68
CA ASN A 212 -29.62 4.88 -17.77
C ASN A 212 -29.62 4.12 -19.11
N ALA A 213 -28.53 3.42 -19.43
CA ALA A 213 -28.42 2.66 -20.67
C ALA A 213 -29.37 1.46 -20.70
N ILE A 214 -29.53 0.75 -19.57
CA ILE A 214 -30.50 -0.35 -19.45
C ILE A 214 -31.93 0.17 -19.59
N ASN A 215 -32.28 1.26 -18.90
CA ASN A 215 -33.61 1.85 -18.99
C ASN A 215 -33.91 2.32 -20.42
N ALA A 216 -32.95 2.97 -21.09
CA ALA A 216 -33.09 3.36 -22.48
C ALA A 216 -33.26 2.15 -23.43
N TYR A 217 -32.59 1.03 -23.16
CA TYR A 217 -32.75 -0.21 -23.93
C TYR A 217 -34.14 -0.84 -23.73
N LEU A 218 -34.61 -0.91 -22.48
CA LEU A 218 -35.94 -1.44 -22.16
C LEU A 218 -37.06 -0.57 -22.76
N SER A 219 -36.91 0.75 -22.80
CA SER A 219 -37.89 1.66 -23.42
C SER A 219 -37.95 1.57 -24.94
N ARG A 220 -36.89 1.14 -25.63
CA ARG A 220 -36.86 1.00 -27.11
C ARG A 220 -37.54 -0.27 -27.61
N LEU A 221 -37.76 -1.25 -26.73
CA LEU A 221 -38.32 -2.57 -27.07
C LEU A 221 -39.81 -2.72 -26.70
N ASN A 222 -40.40 -1.65 -26.17
CA ASN A 222 -41.85 -1.50 -25.93
C ASN A 222 -42.45 -0.61 -27.02
#